data_AF-A0A7V5ALY1-F1
#
_entry.id   AF-A0A7V5ALY1-F1
#
_cell.length_a   1.000
_cell.length_b   1.000
_cell.length_c   1.000
_cell.angle_alpha   90.00
_cell.angle_beta   90.00
_cell.angle_gamma   90.00
#
_symmetry.space_group_name_H-M   'P 1'
#
loop_
_entity.id
_entity.type
_entity.pdbx_description
1 polymer ?
#
loop_
_entity_poly.entity_id
_entity_poly.type
_entity_poly.pdbx_seq_one_letter_code
_entity_poly.pdbx_strand_id
1 'polypeptide(L)'
;MNSMVHEGVKDYILENAPGIIALHDTGQNILWANKAYREATGLKEEELIGKKCFLAWGLDKPCQNCPVTSAIATGLPAEAEMTPENQDHWPESQGN
;
A
#
# COMPACT_ATOMS: atom_id res chain seq x y z
N MET A 1 -22.67 -9.73 -23.81
CA MET A 1 -21.29 -10.26 -23.77
C MET A 1 -20.32 -9.13 -24.01
N ASN A 2 -20.07 -8.25 -23.02
CA ASN A 2 -19.03 -7.22 -23.13
C ASN A 2 -18.54 -6.66 -21.78
N SER A 3 -18.95 -7.22 -20.63
CA SER A 3 -18.48 -6.74 -19.31
C SER A 3 -17.30 -7.54 -18.76
N MET A 4 -17.29 -8.86 -18.95
CA MET A 4 -16.26 -9.76 -18.40
C MET A 4 -14.85 -9.50 -18.94
N VAL A 5 -14.72 -8.98 -20.17
CA VAL A 5 -13.41 -8.64 -20.76
C VAL A 5 -12.82 -7.40 -20.09
N HIS A 6 -13.63 -6.45 -19.62
CA HIS A 6 -13.13 -5.22 -19.02
C HIS A 6 -12.62 -5.41 -17.59
N GLU A 7 -13.27 -6.25 -16.79
CA GLU A 7 -12.90 -6.46 -15.38
C GLU A 7 -11.56 -7.20 -15.26
N GLY A 8 -11.41 -8.33 -15.96
CA GLY A 8 -10.14 -9.06 -15.98
C GLY A 8 -8.96 -8.25 -16.55
N VAL A 9 -9.21 -7.32 -17.48
CA VAL A 9 -8.18 -6.40 -17.99
C VAL A 9 -7.78 -5.36 -16.92
N LYS A 10 -8.74 -4.84 -16.13
CA LYS A 10 -8.43 -3.91 -15.04
C LYS A 10 -7.59 -4.58 -13.96
N ASP A 11 -7.97 -5.78 -13.56
CA ASP A 11 -7.22 -6.56 -12.57
C ASP A 11 -5.80 -6.85 -13.06
N TYR A 12 -5.67 -7.29 -14.32
CA TYR A 12 -4.37 -7.53 -14.93
C TYR A 12 -3.50 -6.27 -14.97
N ILE A 13 -4.06 -5.10 -15.29
CA ILE A 13 -3.33 -3.83 -15.34
C ILE A 13 -2.85 -3.43 -13.95
N LEU A 14 -3.72 -3.45 -12.95
CA LEU A 14 -3.33 -3.05 -11.58
C LEU A 14 -2.32 -4.04 -10.97
N GLU A 15 -2.52 -5.33 -11.21
CA GLU A 15 -1.65 -6.40 -10.74
C GLU A 15 -0.24 -6.31 -11.32
N ASN A 16 -0.10 -5.90 -12.58
CA ASN A 16 1.18 -5.80 -13.29
C ASN A 16 1.73 -4.37 -13.43
N ALA A 17 1.09 -3.38 -12.81
CA ALA A 17 1.59 -2.01 -12.81
C ALA A 17 2.98 -1.95 -12.13
N PRO A 18 3.93 -1.15 -12.64
CA PRO A 18 5.28 -1.07 -12.08
C PRO A 18 5.33 -0.36 -10.72
N GLY A 19 4.32 0.46 -10.41
CA GLY A 19 4.20 1.13 -9.12
C GLY A 19 3.63 0.22 -8.04
N ILE A 20 4.00 0.48 -6.79
CA ILE A 20 3.43 -0.17 -5.60
C ILE A 20 1.99 0.34 -5.42
N ILE A 21 1.01 -0.58 -5.42
CA ILE A 21 -0.41 -0.25 -5.27
C ILE A 21 -1.03 -1.16 -4.21
N ALA A 22 -1.75 -0.58 -3.26
CA ALA A 22 -2.55 -1.31 -2.28
C ALA A 22 -3.88 -0.62 -2.00
N LEU A 23 -4.89 -1.43 -1.71
CA LEU A 23 -6.20 -1.01 -1.21
C LEU A 23 -6.24 -1.26 0.30
N HIS A 24 -6.70 -0.26 1.06
CA HIS A 24 -6.84 -0.36 2.51
C HIS A 24 -8.30 -0.10 2.94
N ASP A 25 -8.71 -0.68 4.05
CA ASP A 25 -9.88 -0.19 4.78
C ASP A 25 -9.55 1.07 5.62
N THR A 26 -10.57 1.65 6.27
CA THR A 26 -10.39 2.85 7.13
C THR A 26 -9.64 2.55 8.43
N GLY A 27 -9.39 1.27 8.74
CA GLY A 27 -8.47 0.85 9.79
C GLY A 27 -7.03 0.70 9.29
N GLN A 28 -6.72 1.00 8.03
CA GLN A 28 -5.42 0.74 7.38
C GLN A 28 -5.05 -0.74 7.26
N ASN A 29 -6.03 -1.65 7.37
CA ASN A 29 -5.80 -3.05 7.01
C ASN A 29 -5.72 -3.18 5.49
N ILE A 30 -4.73 -3.91 4.99
CA ILE A 30 -4.57 -4.18 3.56
C ILE A 30 -5.68 -5.14 3.12
N LEU A 31 -6.49 -4.73 2.15
CA LEU A 31 -7.53 -5.54 1.53
C LEU A 31 -7.08 -6.18 0.22
N TRP A 32 -6.10 -5.56 -0.44
CA TRP A 32 -5.49 -6.04 -1.67
C TRP A 32 -4.17 -5.29 -1.90
N ALA A 33 -3.18 -5.96 -2.49
CA ALA A 33 -1.89 -5.37 -2.83
C ALA A 33 -1.36 -6.02 -4.10
N ASN A 34 -0.86 -5.20 -5.04
CA ASN A 34 -0.38 -5.70 -6.32
C ASN A 34 0.97 -6.44 -6.21
N LYS A 35 1.40 -7.04 -7.33
CA LYS A 35 2.68 -7.74 -7.40
C LYS A 35 3.87 -6.89 -6.91
N ALA A 36 3.96 -5.64 -7.35
CA ALA A 36 5.06 -4.75 -6.98
C ALA A 36 5.11 -4.50 -5.45
N TYR A 37 3.96 -4.34 -4.79
CA TYR A 37 3.89 -4.22 -3.33
C TYR A 37 4.41 -5.47 -2.63
N ARG A 38 4.02 -6.67 -3.10
CA ARG A 38 4.48 -7.95 -2.54
C ARG A 38 5.99 -8.13 -2.70
N GLU A 39 6.53 -7.76 -3.85
CA GLU A 39 7.97 -7.79 -4.11
C GLU A 39 8.74 -6.80 -3.21
N ALA A 40 8.24 -5.58 -3.04
CA ALA A 40 8.88 -4.56 -2.21
C ALA A 40 8.86 -4.88 -0.71
N THR A 41 7.83 -5.57 -0.22
CA THR A 41 7.73 -6.00 1.18
C THR A 41 8.35 -7.37 1.43
N GLY A 42 8.54 -8.19 0.39
CA GLY A 42 8.96 -9.58 0.51
C GLY A 42 7.88 -10.50 1.11
N LEU A 43 6.64 -10.02 1.25
CA LEU A 43 5.53 -10.74 1.86
C LEU A 43 4.60 -11.36 0.80
N LYS A 44 4.06 -12.53 1.10
CA LYS A 44 3.03 -13.15 0.26
C LYS A 44 1.67 -12.50 0.49
N GLU A 45 0.75 -12.73 -0.44
CA GLU A 45 -0.61 -12.17 -0.37
C GLU A 45 -1.31 -12.57 0.93
N GLU A 46 -1.22 -13.84 1.34
CA GLU A 46 -1.88 -14.35 2.55
C GLU A 46 -1.31 -13.74 3.83
N GLU A 47 -0.08 -13.22 3.79
CA GLU A 47 0.54 -12.52 4.91
C GLU A 47 0.14 -11.04 4.94
N LEU A 48 -0.27 -10.46 3.81
CA LEU A 48 -0.64 -9.06 3.70
C LEU A 48 -2.11 -8.81 4.01
N ILE A 49 -3.02 -9.67 3.53
CA ILE A 49 -4.47 -9.44 3.71
C ILE A 49 -4.83 -9.37 5.20
N GLY A 50 -5.44 -8.26 5.61
CA GLY A 50 -5.80 -7.96 6.99
C GLY A 50 -4.66 -7.39 7.84
N LYS A 51 -3.41 -7.38 7.37
CA LYS A 51 -2.27 -6.76 8.05
C LYS A 51 -2.36 -5.23 7.95
N LYS A 52 -1.93 -4.51 8.98
CA LYS A 52 -1.77 -3.06 8.91
C LYS A 52 -0.64 -2.68 7.96
N CYS A 53 -0.84 -1.64 7.14
CA CYS A 53 0.17 -1.14 6.20
C CYS A 53 1.55 -0.96 6.85
N PHE A 54 1.63 -0.24 7.98
CA PHE A 54 2.89 0.00 8.66
C PHE A 54 3.58 -1.29 9.16
N LEU A 55 2.82 -2.28 9.64
CA LEU A 55 3.37 -3.59 10.03
C LEU A 55 3.91 -4.37 8.83
N ALA A 56 3.30 -4.24 7.65
CA ALA A 56 3.80 -4.88 6.42
C ALA A 56 5.17 -4.32 6.01
N TRP A 57 5.41 -3.05 6.32
CA TRP A 57 6.69 -2.38 6.12
C TRP A 57 7.66 -2.53 7.31
N GLY A 58 7.35 -3.37 8.31
CA GLY A 58 8.22 -3.60 9.46
C GLY A 58 8.27 -2.45 10.48
N LEU A 59 7.33 -1.50 10.38
CA LEU A 59 7.17 -0.40 11.33
C LEU A 59 6.25 -0.82 12.48
N ASP A 60 6.40 -0.18 13.65
CA ASP A 60 5.56 -0.41 14.83
C ASP A 60 4.34 0.52 14.90
N LYS A 61 4.37 1.63 14.15
CA LYS A 61 3.31 2.65 14.08
C LYS A 61 3.20 3.24 12.67
N PRO A 62 2.09 3.93 12.33
CA PRO A 62 1.97 4.64 11.06
C PRO A 62 3.10 5.64 10.81
N CYS A 63 3.41 5.89 9.54
CA CYS A 63 4.37 6.91 9.14
C CYS A 63 4.02 8.27 9.76
N GLN A 64 5.04 9.06 10.10
CA GLN A 64 4.88 10.45 10.42
C GLN A 64 4.24 11.16 9.22
N ASN A 65 3.16 11.92 9.45
CA ASN A 65 2.36 12.58 8.41
C ASN A 65 1.81 11.62 7.34
N CYS A 66 1.44 10.40 7.72
CA CYS A 66 0.87 9.41 6.80
C CYS A 66 -0.31 9.99 5.97
N PRO A 67 -0.22 10.02 4.62
CA PRO A 67 -1.27 10.58 3.78
C PRO A 67 -2.54 9.72 3.83
N VAL A 68 -2.43 8.43 4.12
CA VAL A 68 -3.59 7.54 4.31
C VAL A 68 -4.40 7.96 5.52
N THR A 69 -3.76 8.32 6.64
CA THR A 69 -4.47 8.85 7.82
C THR A 69 -5.19 10.16 7.50
N SER A 70 -4.53 11.07 6.79
CA SER A 70 -5.12 12.35 6.36
C SER A 70 -6.31 12.14 5.42
N ALA A 71 -6.20 11.23 4.45
CA ALA A 71 -7.28 10.90 3.52
C ALA A 71 -8.49 10.30 4.24
N ILE A 72 -8.27 9.39 5.21
CA ILE A 72 -9.34 8.82 6.02
C ILE A 72 -10.05 9.90 6.85
N ALA A 73 -9.28 10.81 7.48
CA ALA A 73 -9.84 11.85 8.34
C ALA A 73 -10.62 12.91 7.57
N THR A 74 -10.19 13.26 6.36
CA THR A 74 -10.76 14.36 5.58
C THR A 74 -11.74 13.92 4.49
N GLY A 75 -11.67 12.66 4.05
CA GLY A 75 -12.40 12.17 2.88
C GLY A 75 -11.87 12.72 1.56
N LEU A 76 -10.71 13.36 1.54
CA LEU A 76 -10.09 13.95 0.35
C LEU A 76 -8.79 13.21 -0.02
N PRO A 77 -8.36 13.22 -1.30
CA PRO A 77 -7.04 12.75 -1.68
C PRO A 77 -5.93 13.49 -0.92
N ALA A 78 -4.91 12.75 -0.51
CA ALA A 78 -3.73 13.30 0.17
C ALA A 78 -2.47 12.62 -0.36
N GLU A 79 -1.36 13.37 -0.36
CA GLU A 79 -0.06 12.93 -0.85
C GLU A 79 1.04 13.39 0.10
N ALA A 80 2.10 12.58 0.22
CA ALA A 80 3.30 12.92 0.96
C ALA A 80 4.46 12.04 0.46
N GLU A 81 5.67 12.56 0.55
CA GLU A 81 6.90 11.80 0.32
C GLU A 81 7.45 11.31 1.66
N MET A 82 7.75 10.02 1.74
CA MET A 82 8.32 9.41 2.95
C MET A 82 9.78 9.09 2.70
N THR A 83 10.66 9.65 3.53
CA THR A 83 12.11 9.51 3.39
C THR A 83 12.76 9.24 4.75
N PRO A 84 14.01 8.72 4.77
CA PRO A 84 14.76 8.57 6.01
C PRO A 84 14.88 9.88 6.81
N GLU A 85 14.91 11.05 6.15
CA GLU A 85 15.03 12.36 6.82
C GLU A 85 13.75 12.79 7.54
N ASN A 86 12.59 12.23 7.17
CA ASN A 86 11.30 12.63 7.72
C ASN A 86 10.55 11.53 8.48
N GLN A 87 11.13 10.32 8.56
CA GLN A 87 10.61 9.18 9.29
C GLN A 87 11.61 8.66 10.34
N ASP A 88 11.23 8.75 11.62
CA ASP A 88 12.09 8.34 12.75
C ASP A 88 12.45 6.84 12.78
N HIS A 89 11.72 6.00 12.02
CA HIS A 89 11.84 4.53 12.06
C HIS A 89 11.93 3.91 10.65
N TRP A 90 12.47 4.63 9.67
CA TRP A 90 12.56 4.12 8.31
C TRP A 90 13.41 2.84 8.24
N PRO A 91 12.90 1.71 7.71
CA PRO A 91 13.69 0.49 7.61
C PRO A 91 14.76 0.65 6.53
N GLU A 92 16.00 0.26 6.81
CA GLU A 92 17.11 0.30 5.84
C GLU A 92 16.83 -0.51 4.56
N SER A 93 15.92 -1.48 4.63
CA SER A 93 15.49 -2.31 3.49
C SER A 93 14.48 -1.61 2.57
N GLN A 94 14.02 -0.42 2.91
CA GLN A 94 13.00 0.34 2.21
C GLN A 94 13.64 1.64 1.69
N GLY A 95 13.57 1.95 0.39
CA GLY A 95 14.00 3.25 -0.15
C GLY A 95 15.50 3.48 -0.35
N ASN A 96 16.09 2.77 -1.33
CA ASN A 96 17.24 3.28 -2.10
C ASN A 96 16.75 3.86 -3.43
#